data_AF-A0AAE9DRX7-F1
#
_entry.id   AF-A0AAE9DRX7-F1
#
_cell.length_a   1.000
_cell.length_b   1.000
_cell.length_c   1.000
_cell.angle_alpha   90.00
_cell.angle_beta   90.00
_cell.angle_gamma   90.00
#
_symmetry.space_group_name_H-M   'P 1'
#
loop_
_entity.id
_entity.type
_entity.pdbx_description
1 polymer ?
#
loop_
_entity_poly.entity_id
_entity_poly.type
_entity_poly.pdbx_seq_one_letter_code
_entity_poly.pdbx_strand_id
1 'polypeptide(L)'
;MINVNIDAYKKDIESSWLYKIGKFSIDNWIAILITIVCLIVARALFNNVIFPYYFEEFKKLYRLENTLKNMKEVLEEDYSDLWHEQEFCLAFLALQDEHQRLVRLAKSNSDGENPRRFHWANRYAKIRIK
;
A
#
# COMPACT_ATOMS: atom_id res chain seq x y z
N MET A 1 -57.10 22.21 -16.76
CA MET A 1 -56.59 20.84 -16.97
C MET A 1 -55.29 20.95 -17.75
N ILE A 2 -54.15 20.71 -17.10
CA ILE A 2 -52.85 20.69 -17.78
C ILE A 2 -52.80 19.37 -18.55
N ASN A 3 -52.88 19.45 -19.88
CA ASN A 3 -52.80 18.28 -20.75
C ASN A 3 -51.33 17.89 -20.86
N VAL A 4 -50.85 17.14 -19.86
CA VAL A 4 -49.48 16.63 -19.83
C VAL A 4 -49.34 15.64 -21.00
N ASN A 5 -48.54 16.02 -22.00
CA ASN A 5 -48.32 15.21 -23.19
C ASN A 5 -47.36 14.06 -22.83
N ILE A 6 -47.95 12.97 -22.34
CA ILE A 6 -47.25 11.78 -21.82
C ILE A 6 -46.30 11.18 -22.87
N ASP A 7 -46.63 11.28 -24.16
CA ASP A 7 -45.81 10.75 -25.25
C ASP A 7 -44.52 11.55 -25.47
N ALA A 8 -44.56 12.88 -25.29
CA ALA A 8 -43.37 13.71 -25.37
C ALA A 8 -42.40 13.40 -24.21
N TYR A 9 -42.94 13.19 -23.02
CA TYR A 9 -42.16 12.85 -21.82
C TYR A 9 -41.52 11.45 -21.94
N LYS A 10 -42.25 10.48 -22.50
CA LYS A 10 -41.74 9.13 -22.75
C LYS A 10 -40.57 9.13 -23.75
N LYS A 11 -40.68 9.92 -24.82
CA LYS A 11 -39.63 10.06 -25.84
C LYS A 11 -38.37 10.73 -25.28
N ASP A 12 -38.54 11.70 -24.39
CA ASP A 12 -37.44 12.41 -23.74
C ASP A 12 -36.70 11.49 -22.75
N ILE A 13 -37.44 10.68 -21.96
CA ILE A 13 -36.86 9.66 -21.09
C ILE A 13 -36.09 8.60 -21.88
N GLU A 14 -36.61 8.11 -23.01
CA GLU A 14 -35.91 7.13 -23.85
C GLU A 14 -34.64 7.70 -24.52
N SER A 15 -34.62 9.01 -24.76
CA SER A 15 -33.44 9.71 -25.28
C SER A 15 -32.34 9.90 -24.23
N SER A 16 -32.73 9.87 -22.95
CA SER A 16 -31.85 10.11 -21.82
C SER A 16 -30.76 9.04 -21.73
N TRP A 17 -29.53 9.51 -21.55
CA TRP A 17 -28.34 8.69 -21.35
C TRP A 17 -28.51 7.67 -20.21
N LEU A 18 -29.23 8.02 -19.13
CA LEU A 18 -29.52 7.12 -18.01
C LEU A 18 -30.39 5.93 -18.42
N TYR A 19 -31.39 6.16 -19.28
CA TYR A 19 -32.23 5.07 -19.78
C TYR A 19 -31.45 4.14 -20.70
N LYS A 20 -30.58 4.70 -21.55
CA LYS A 20 -29.68 3.90 -22.41
C LYS A 20 -28.69 3.06 -21.61
N ILE A 21 -28.11 3.63 -20.56
CA ILE A 21 -27.21 2.90 -19.64
C ILE A 21 -27.99 1.82 -18.88
N GLY A 22 -29.17 2.14 -18.34
CA GLY A 22 -30.01 1.18 -17.63
C GLY A 22 -30.46 0.01 -18.51
N LYS A 23 -30.90 0.30 -19.75
CA LYS A 23 -31.26 -0.71 -20.74
C LYS A 23 -30.05 -1.57 -21.12
N PHE A 24 -28.89 -0.97 -21.38
CA PHE A 24 -27.65 -1.70 -21.64
C PHE A 24 -27.25 -2.60 -20.46
N SER A 25 -27.42 -2.13 -19.22
CA SER A 25 -27.15 -2.91 -18.01
C SER A 25 -28.09 -4.09 -17.83
N ILE A 26 -29.37 -3.95 -18.21
CA ILE A 26 -30.34 -5.05 -18.18
C ILE A 26 -30.05 -6.04 -19.31
N ASP A 27 -29.77 -5.55 -20.52
CA ASP A 27 -29.51 -6.40 -21.69
C ASP A 27 -28.21 -7.21 -21.54
N ASN A 28 -27.21 -6.66 -20.82
CA ASN A 28 -25.87 -7.26 -20.65
C ASN A 28 -25.52 -7.58 -19.18
N TRP A 29 -26.51 -7.79 -18.33
CA TRP A 29 -26.32 -7.96 -16.88
C TRP A 29 -25.34 -9.09 -16.52
N ILE A 30 -25.33 -10.18 -17.29
CA ILE A 30 -24.39 -11.31 -17.11
C ILE A 30 -22.95 -10.87 -17.42
N ALA A 31 -22.73 -10.15 -18.51
CA ALA A 31 -21.40 -9.66 -18.88
C ALA A 31 -20.86 -8.68 -17.84
N ILE A 32 -21.73 -7.84 -17.26
CA ILE A 32 -21.37 -6.93 -16.17
C ILE A 32 -20.97 -7.72 -14.93
N LEU A 33 -21.73 -8.75 -14.55
CA LEU A 33 -21.38 -9.61 -13.42
C LEU A 33 -20.04 -10.32 -13.62
N ILE A 34 -19.81 -10.91 -14.80
CA ILE A 34 -18.52 -11.54 -15.15
C ILE A 34 -17.39 -10.51 -15.06
N THR A 35 -17.60 -9.30 -15.58
CA THR A 35 -16.60 -8.22 -15.52
C THR A 35 -16.26 -7.85 -14.08
N ILE A 36 -17.26 -7.72 -13.21
CA ILE A 36 -17.07 -7.44 -11.78
C ILE A 36 -16.26 -8.57 -11.12
N VAL A 37 -16.62 -9.83 -11.38
CA VAL A 37 -15.90 -10.99 -10.83
C VAL A 37 -14.45 -11.00 -11.33
N CYS A 38 -14.22 -10.77 -12.62
CA CYS A 38 -12.88 -10.67 -13.19
C CYS A 38 -12.06 -9.53 -12.56
N LEU A 39 -12.67 -8.37 -12.29
CA LEU A 39 -11.99 -7.27 -11.60
C LEU A 39 -11.63 -7.63 -10.15
N ILE A 40 -12.50 -8.34 -9.44
CA ILE A 40 -12.22 -8.81 -8.07
C ILE A 40 -11.04 -9.80 -8.09
N VAL A 41 -11.07 -10.78 -9.00
CA VAL A 41 -10.00 -11.77 -9.14
C VAL A 41 -8.69 -11.10 -9.56
N ALA A 42 -8.74 -10.18 -10.53
CA ALA A 42 -7.58 -9.41 -10.94
C ALA A 42 -7.01 -8.62 -9.75
N ARG A 43 -7.85 -7.89 -9.00
CA ARG A 43 -7.42 -7.15 -7.81
C ARG A 43 -6.79 -8.07 -6.75
N ALA A 44 -7.37 -9.24 -6.52
CA ALA A 44 -6.82 -10.23 -5.59
C ALA A 44 -5.46 -10.77 -6.05
N LEU A 45 -5.30 -11.08 -7.34
CA LEU A 45 -4.02 -11.49 -7.93
C LEU A 45 -2.98 -10.37 -7.88
N PHE A 46 -3.38 -9.13 -8.16
CA PHE A 46 -2.51 -7.97 -8.06
C PHE A 46 -2.00 -7.79 -6.63
N ASN A 47 -2.88 -7.84 -5.63
CA ASN A 47 -2.48 -7.67 -4.23
C ASN A 47 -1.66 -8.84 -3.68
N ASN A 48 -1.98 -10.09 -4.04
CA ASN A 48 -1.34 -11.26 -3.45
C ASN A 48 -0.08 -11.73 -4.19
N VAL A 49 0.06 -11.43 -5.48
CA VAL A 49 1.15 -11.97 -6.31
C VAL A 49 2.05 -10.87 -6.84
N ILE A 50 1.45 -9.86 -7.47
CA ILE A 50 2.20 -8.81 -8.15
C ILE A 50 2.78 -7.85 -7.11
N PHE A 51 1.96 -7.35 -6.20
CA PHE A 51 2.39 -6.35 -5.22
C PHE A 51 3.57 -6.81 -4.34
N PRO A 52 3.61 -8.04 -3.79
CA PRO A 52 4.75 -8.51 -3.01
C PRO A 52 6.03 -8.66 -3.84
N TYR A 53 5.90 -9.12 -5.09
CA TYR A 53 7.03 -9.27 -6.00
C TYR A 53 7.64 -7.91 -6.37
N TYR A 54 6.78 -6.96 -6.75
CA TYR A 54 7.20 -5.60 -7.04
C TYR A 54 7.76 -4.91 -5.79
N PHE A 55 7.20 -5.14 -4.61
CA PHE A 55 7.70 -4.56 -3.36
C PHE A 55 9.14 -4.97 -3.05
N GLU A 56 9.50 -6.24 -3.26
CA GLU A 56 10.88 -6.71 -3.10
C GLU A 56 11.83 -6.13 -4.16
N GLU A 57 11.39 -5.99 -5.41
CA GLU A 57 12.17 -5.31 -6.44
C GLU A 57 12.29 -3.80 -6.20
N PHE A 58 11.27 -3.16 -5.64
CA PHE A 58 11.31 -1.76 -5.20
C PHE A 58 12.38 -1.55 -4.13
N LYS A 59 12.51 -2.45 -3.16
CA LYS A 59 13.57 -2.39 -2.14
C LYS A 59 14.97 -2.40 -2.78
N LYS A 60 15.17 -3.23 -3.82
CA LYS A 60 16.44 -3.32 -4.55
C LYS A 60 16.70 -2.07 -5.39
N LEU A 61 15.70 -1.60 -6.13
CA LEU A 61 15.79 -0.42 -7.01
C LEU A 61 16.14 0.85 -6.22
N TYR A 62 15.53 1.05 -5.06
CA TYR A 62 15.81 2.19 -4.19
C TYR A 62 17.14 2.09 -3.45
N ARG A 63 17.92 1.01 -3.65
CA ARG A 63 19.20 0.75 -2.97
C ARG A 63 19.10 0.98 -1.47
N LEU A 64 17.98 0.56 -0.86
CA LEU A 64 17.70 0.73 0.57
C LEU A 64 18.85 0.21 1.44
N GLU A 65 19.51 -0.87 1.00
CA GLU A 65 20.68 -1.44 1.64
C GLU A 65 21.88 -0.48 1.64
N ASN A 66 22.15 0.21 0.53
CA ASN A 66 23.25 1.17 0.42
C ASN A 66 22.98 2.42 1.26
N THR A 67 21.73 2.91 1.23
CA THR A 67 21.31 4.05 2.06
C THR A 67 21.40 3.71 3.55
N LEU A 68 20.94 2.53 3.96
CA LEU A 68 21.07 2.06 5.34
C LEU A 68 22.53 1.91 5.76
N LYS A 69 23.38 1.40 4.87
CA LYS A 69 24.82 1.28 5.12
C LYS A 69 25.46 2.66 5.34
N ASN A 70 25.20 3.63 4.46
CA ASN A 70 25.72 4.98 4.60
C ASN A 70 25.24 5.66 5.88
N MET A 71 23.95 5.53 6.22
CA MET A 71 23.42 6.07 7.48
C MET A 71 24.06 5.44 8.70
N LYS A 72 24.31 4.12 8.65
CA LYS A 72 25.00 3.41 9.72
C LYS A 72 26.45 3.91 9.88
N GLU A 73 27.17 4.08 8.78
CA GLU A 73 28.56 4.59 8.80
C GLU A 73 28.63 5.96 9.45
N VAL A 74 27.71 6.87 9.09
CA VAL A 74 27.58 8.19 9.73
C VAL A 74 27.27 8.04 11.23
N LEU A 75 26.31 7.19 11.62
CA LEU A 75 25.95 7.02 13.03
C LEU A 75 27.06 6.36 13.89
N GLU A 76 28.01 5.65 13.28
CA GLU A 76 29.14 5.00 13.98
C GLU A 76 30.41 5.86 14.01
N GLU A 77 30.44 6.98 13.30
CA GLU A 77 31.59 7.89 13.25
C GLU A 77 31.74 8.66 14.57
N ASP A 78 33.00 8.99 14.92
CA ASP A 78 33.31 9.73 16.14
C ASP A 78 33.13 11.23 15.92
N TYR A 79 32.09 11.79 16.53
CA TYR A 79 31.79 13.22 16.52
C TYR A 79 32.03 13.89 17.87
N SER A 80 33.02 13.41 18.65
CA SER A 80 33.45 13.99 19.93
C SER A 80 33.43 15.52 19.96
N ASP A 81 33.90 16.16 18.88
CA ASP A 81 33.97 17.60 18.74
C ASP A 81 32.63 18.30 18.46
N LEU A 82 31.56 17.61 18.05
CA LEU A 82 30.27 18.23 17.67
C LEU A 82 29.15 18.02 18.69
N TRP A 83 29.33 17.15 19.69
CA TRP A 83 28.31 16.88 20.72
C TRP A 83 27.93 18.07 21.59
N HIS A 84 28.78 19.10 21.63
CA HIS A 84 28.48 20.33 22.36
C HIS A 84 27.53 21.26 21.60
N GLU A 85 27.33 21.03 20.30
CA GLU A 85 26.39 21.79 19.47
C GLU A 85 24.98 21.18 19.55
N GLN A 86 24.01 21.98 20.01
CA GLN A 86 22.62 21.52 20.18
C GLN A 86 21.97 21.14 18.84
N GLU A 87 22.25 21.90 17.77
CA GLU A 87 21.71 21.64 16.44
C GLU A 87 22.20 20.30 15.89
N PHE A 88 23.49 20.00 16.10
CA PHE A 88 24.07 18.71 15.74
C PHE A 88 23.39 17.56 16.49
N CYS A 89 23.21 17.69 17.81
CA CYS A 89 22.53 16.66 18.61
C CYS A 89 21.10 16.37 18.11
N LEU A 90 20.33 17.40 17.76
CA LEU A 90 18.98 17.25 17.23
C LEU A 90 18.98 16.57 15.85
N ALA A 91 19.88 16.98 14.97
CA ALA A 91 20.02 16.38 13.65
C ALA A 91 20.46 14.91 13.73
N PHE A 92 21.37 14.58 14.65
CA PHE A 92 21.84 13.22 14.87
C PHE A 92 20.71 12.31 15.38
N LEU A 93 19.90 12.79 16.32
CA LEU A 93 18.71 12.05 16.80
C LEU A 93 17.68 11.83 15.69
N ALA A 94 17.44 12.84 14.85
CA ALA A 94 16.54 12.71 13.70
C ALA A 94 17.05 11.68 12.68
N LEU A 95 18.36 11.69 12.40
CA LEU A 95 19.00 10.69 11.55
C LEU A 95 18.87 9.28 12.13
N GLN A 96 19.05 9.13 13.45
CA GLN A 96 18.90 7.85 14.13
C GLN A 96 17.46 7.31 14.03
N ASP A 97 16.45 8.17 14.20
CA ASP A 97 15.03 7.77 14.08
C ASP A 97 14.69 7.34 12.65
N GLU A 98 15.13 8.11 11.64
CA GLU A 98 14.92 7.76 10.24
C GLU A 98 15.66 6.48 9.83
N HIS A 99 16.90 6.27 10.32
CA HIS A 99 17.60 5.01 10.14
C HIS A 99 16.80 3.83 10.72
N GLN A 100 16.25 3.96 11.93
CA GLN A 100 15.40 2.90 12.52
C GLN A 100 14.11 2.67 11.74
N ARG A 101 13.49 3.73 11.20
CA ARG A 101 12.30 3.64 10.35
C ARG A 101 12.60 2.90 9.04
N LEU A 102 13.70 3.23 8.38
CA LEU A 102 14.15 2.56 7.16
C LEU A 102 14.52 1.09 7.41
N VAL A 103 15.16 0.78 8.54
CA VAL A 103 15.43 -0.62 8.94
C VAL A 103 14.13 -1.40 9.12
N ARG A 104 13.09 -0.78 9.71
CA ARG A 104 11.77 -1.42 9.86
C ARG A 104 11.11 -1.68 8.51
N LEU A 105 11.17 -0.72 7.59
CA LEU A 105 10.64 -0.84 6.23
C LEU A 105 11.40 -1.88 5.38
N ALA A 106 12.72 -1.93 5.50
CA ALA A 106 13.54 -2.95 4.81
C ALA A 106 13.17 -4.37 5.29
N LYS A 107 12.86 -4.51 6.58
CA LYS A 107 12.46 -5.78 7.22
C LYS A 107 10.97 -6.11 7.08
N SER A 108 10.12 -5.17 6.68
CA SER A 108 8.69 -5.43 6.50
C SER A 108 8.42 -6.14 5.18
N ASN A 109 7.36 -6.93 5.11
CA ASN A 109 6.80 -7.45 3.87
C ASN A 109 5.91 -6.40 3.20
N SER A 110 5.30 -6.74 2.06
CA SER A 110 4.39 -5.88 1.32
C SER A 110 3.16 -5.45 2.12
N ASP A 111 2.76 -6.22 3.12
CA ASP A 111 1.62 -5.91 3.99
C ASP A 111 2.01 -4.95 5.13
N GLY A 112 3.26 -4.49 5.18
CA GLY A 112 3.78 -3.63 6.24
C GLY A 112 4.07 -4.37 7.55
N GLU A 113 3.87 -5.68 7.60
CA GLU A 113 4.23 -6.51 8.73
C GLU A 113 5.71 -6.87 8.67
N ASN A 114 6.38 -6.89 9.82
CA ASN A 114 7.73 -7.45 9.90
C ASN A 114 7.62 -8.94 10.28
N PRO A 115 7.78 -9.89 9.34
CA PRO A 115 7.63 -11.31 9.63
C PRO A 115 8.63 -11.82 10.66
N ARG A 116 9.74 -11.10 10.91
CA ARG A 116 10.72 -11.43 11.96
C ARG A 116 10.37 -10.85 13.32
N ARG A 117 9.35 -9.97 13.44
CA ARG A 117 8.90 -9.39 14.72
C ARG A 117 8.32 -10.43 15.67
N PHE A 118 7.86 -11.58 15.17
CA PHE A 118 7.39 -12.69 16.01
C PHE A 118 8.43 -13.80 16.21
N HIS A 119 9.53 -13.79 15.45
CA HIS A 119 10.50 -14.88 15.48
C HIS A 119 11.34 -14.91 16.77
N TRP A 120 11.58 -13.75 17.38
CA TRP A 120 12.21 -13.66 18.70
C TRP A 120 11.23 -14.03 19.82
N ALA A 121 9.96 -13.60 19.74
CA ALA A 121 8.92 -13.99 20.71
C ALA A 121 8.69 -15.52 20.72
N ASN A 122 8.71 -16.19 19.56
CA ASN A 122 8.64 -17.64 19.46
C ASN A 122 9.87 -18.37 20.01
N ARG A 123 11.06 -17.75 20.00
CA ARG A 123 12.27 -18.34 20.59
C ARG A 123 12.18 -18.40 22.12
N TYR A 124 11.53 -17.42 22.76
CA TYR A 124 11.27 -17.44 24.21
C TYR A 124 10.03 -18.25 24.58
N ALA A 125 9.02 -18.37 23.71
CA ALA A 125 7.85 -19.22 23.92
C ALA A 125 8.15 -20.73 23.85
N LYS A 126 9.26 -21.14 23.19
CA LYS A 126 9.69 -22.54 23.12
C LYS A 126 10.48 -23.03 24.35
N ILE A 127 10.71 -22.15 25.34
CA ILE A 127 11.39 -22.51 26.57
C ILE A 127 10.36 -22.61 27.70
N ARG A 128 10.12 -23.86 28.13
CA ARG A 128 9.27 -24.36 29.23
C ARG A 128 7.81 -24.67 28.87
N ILE A 129 7.58 -25.91 28.47
CA ILE A 129 6.71 -26.78 29.26
C ILE A 129 7.54 -28.03 29.59
N LYS A 130 7.56 -28.37 30.88
CA LYS A 130 8.32 -29.44 31.50
C LYS A 130 7.63 -30.78 31.27
#